data_AF-A0AA45WPD7-F1
#
_entry.id   AF-A0AA45WPD7-F1
#
_cell.length_a   1.000
_cell.length_b   1.000
_cell.length_c   1.000
_cell.angle_alpha   90.00
_cell.angle_beta   90.00
_cell.angle_gamma   90.00
#
_symmetry.space_group_name_H-M   'P 1'
#
loop_
_entity.id
_entity.type
_entity.pdbx_description
1 polymer ?
#
loop_
_entity_poly.entity_id
_entity_poly.type
_entity_poly.pdbx_seq_one_letter_code
_entity_poly.pdbx_strand_id
1 'polypeptide(L)'
;MIKELLGFLAMSSIMTQAYALSIYPIPVMLEKNKAYLNIEDEGARYQATIYRWTQENGEDKLIPVKDDEMVVFPNIFKANGKKSIKIIYLAKDNDDKKEKAYRLILDELDVKKIEDKDKNTLKLQKSLSIPVFIPAKNEILRADITCKDNTITIENKGNTHLKIIGIGDKQITDYVLPDSKKSYQVESKKGMITFEKFKQEYECN
;
A
#
# COMPACT_ATOMS: atom_id res chain seq x y z
N MET A 1 47.01 -35.66 43.75
CA MET A 1 45.89 -34.74 44.03
C MET A 1 46.16 -33.42 43.30
N ILE A 2 45.77 -33.30 42.03
CA ILE A 2 45.80 -32.04 41.26
C ILE A 2 44.52 -32.01 40.40
N LYS A 3 43.87 -30.85 40.43
CA LYS A 3 42.47 -30.54 40.14
C LYS A 3 42.12 -30.66 38.65
N GLU A 4 40.93 -31.18 38.36
CA GLU A 4 40.27 -31.02 37.06
C GLU A 4 39.77 -29.58 36.90
N LEU A 5 40.02 -29.00 35.73
CA LEU A 5 39.51 -27.69 35.34
C LEU A 5 38.36 -27.92 34.35
N LEU A 6 37.11 -27.86 34.83
CA LEU A 6 35.93 -27.82 33.98
C LEU A 6 35.89 -26.47 33.24
N GLY A 7 36.03 -26.50 31.92
CA GLY A 7 35.79 -25.35 31.05
C GLY A 7 34.29 -25.22 30.74
N PHE A 8 33.67 -24.12 31.18
CA PHE A 8 32.33 -23.72 30.77
C PHE A 8 32.40 -23.03 29.39
N LEU A 9 31.85 -23.67 28.35
CA LEU A 9 31.69 -23.08 27.03
C LEU A 9 30.37 -22.27 27.01
N ALA A 10 30.45 -20.94 27.16
CA ALA A 10 29.29 -20.07 26.98
C ALA A 10 29.04 -19.86 25.48
N MET A 11 28.08 -20.60 24.90
CA MET A 11 27.55 -20.33 23.56
C MET A 11 26.78 -19.01 23.60
N SER A 12 27.41 -17.93 23.15
CA SER A 12 26.72 -16.67 22.88
C SER A 12 26.02 -16.80 21.53
N SER A 13 24.73 -17.13 21.56
CA SER A 13 23.89 -17.11 20.36
C SER A 13 23.75 -15.67 19.88
N ILE A 14 24.47 -15.32 18.82
CA ILE A 14 24.24 -14.07 18.09
C ILE A 14 22.84 -14.18 17.49
N MET A 15 21.85 -13.52 18.10
CA MET A 15 20.55 -13.34 17.48
C MET A 15 20.76 -12.40 16.28
N THR A 16 20.90 -12.98 15.09
CA THR A 16 20.75 -12.23 13.84
C THR A 16 19.29 -11.81 13.73
N GLN A 17 18.96 -10.60 14.18
CA GLN A 17 17.68 -9.98 13.90
C GLN A 17 17.69 -9.58 12.42
N ALA A 18 16.89 -10.28 11.61
CA ALA A 18 16.54 -9.79 10.29
C ALA A 18 15.54 -8.64 10.50
N TYR A 19 16.00 -7.40 10.38
CA TYR A 19 15.10 -6.25 10.43
C TYR A 19 14.41 -6.13 9.07
N ALA A 20 13.09 -6.32 9.09
CA ALA A 20 12.24 -6.11 7.94
C ALA A 20 11.80 -4.64 7.91
N LEU A 21 11.73 -4.06 6.70
CA LEU A 21 11.07 -2.78 6.46
C LEU A 21 9.62 -2.87 6.97
N SER A 22 9.27 -2.03 7.94
CA SER A 22 7.92 -1.93 8.49
C SER A 22 7.30 -0.58 8.17
N ILE A 23 6.07 -0.60 7.65
CA ILE A 23 5.34 0.59 7.21
C ILE A 23 3.91 0.51 7.73
N TYR A 24 3.45 1.56 8.43
CA TYR A 24 2.09 1.59 8.98
C TYR A 24 1.58 3.01 9.26
N PRO A 25 0.27 3.26 9.09
CA PRO A 25 -0.77 2.34 8.62
C PRO A 25 -0.81 2.18 7.09
N ILE A 26 -1.42 1.10 6.60
CA ILE A 26 -1.75 0.89 5.18
C ILE A 26 -3.22 0.39 5.11
N PRO A 27 -4.14 1.09 4.41
CA PRO A 27 -3.95 2.38 3.74
C PRO A 27 -3.72 3.53 4.73
N VAL A 28 -3.28 4.67 4.21
CA VAL A 28 -3.19 5.92 4.97
C VAL A 28 -4.48 6.71 4.79
N MET A 29 -5.21 6.95 5.87
CA MET A 29 -6.40 7.79 5.87
C MET A 29 -6.07 9.17 6.43
N LEU A 30 -6.43 10.23 5.72
CA LEU A 30 -6.30 11.59 6.21
C LEU A 30 -7.43 11.93 7.18
N GLU A 31 -7.07 12.47 8.33
CA GLU A 31 -7.99 13.04 9.30
C GLU A 31 -7.74 14.54 9.41
N LYS A 32 -8.79 15.36 9.24
CA LYS A 32 -8.68 16.82 9.26
C LYS A 32 -7.54 17.31 8.35
N ASN A 33 -7.51 16.79 7.12
CA ASN A 33 -6.54 17.10 6.07
C ASN A 33 -5.08 16.71 6.35
N LYS A 34 -4.81 15.83 7.31
CA LYS A 34 -3.44 15.35 7.58
C LYS A 34 -3.40 13.88 7.97
N ALA A 35 -2.26 13.24 7.71
CA ALA A 35 -1.95 11.90 8.17
C ALA A 35 -0.47 11.76 8.50
N TYR A 36 -0.14 10.68 9.20
CA TYR A 36 1.23 10.28 9.47
C TYR A 36 1.44 8.85 9.00
N LEU A 37 2.53 8.61 8.28
CA LEU A 37 2.98 7.27 7.91
C LEU A 37 4.29 7.00 8.65
N ASN A 38 4.32 5.91 9.40
CA ASN A 38 5.52 5.46 10.10
C ASN A 38 6.27 4.46 9.23
N ILE A 39 7.59 4.60 9.20
CA ILE A 39 8.52 3.79 8.42
C ILE A 39 9.67 3.43 9.34
N GLU A 40 9.96 2.14 9.46
CA GLU A 40 11.03 1.61 10.29
C GLU A 40 11.91 0.68 9.45
N ASP A 41 13.20 1.02 9.37
CA ASP A 41 14.24 0.29 8.63
C ASP A 41 15.60 0.53 9.35
N GLU A 42 16.68 -0.13 8.93
CA GLU A 42 18.03 -0.08 9.52
C GLU A 42 19.01 0.84 8.77
N GLY A 43 18.48 1.88 8.15
CA GLY A 43 19.26 2.96 7.58
C GLY A 43 19.23 3.07 6.07
N ALA A 44 18.25 2.45 5.43
CA ALA A 44 17.89 2.79 4.06
C ALA A 44 17.50 4.29 3.95
N ARG A 45 17.82 4.90 2.81
CA ARG A 45 17.33 6.23 2.47
C ARG A 45 16.10 6.06 1.60
N TYR A 46 15.16 6.98 1.73
CA TYR A 46 13.91 6.94 0.98
C TYR A 46 13.60 8.30 0.38
N GLN A 47 12.92 8.25 -0.77
CA GLN A 47 12.18 9.35 -1.35
C GLN A 47 10.69 9.01 -1.31
N ALA A 48 9.88 9.94 -0.81
CA ALA A 48 8.43 9.84 -0.73
C ALA A 48 7.81 10.86 -1.67
N THR A 49 7.17 10.38 -2.74
CA THR A 49 6.53 11.21 -3.78
C THR A 49 5.05 10.89 -3.84
N ILE A 50 4.18 11.89 -3.80
CA ILE A 50 2.72 11.68 -3.82
C ILE A 50 2.14 12.02 -5.20
N TYR A 51 1.20 11.21 -5.66
CA TYR A 51 0.49 11.38 -6.92
C TYR A 51 -1.01 11.31 -6.67
N ARG A 52 -1.78 12.11 -7.40
CA ARG A 52 -3.23 11.87 -7.51
C ARG A 52 -3.44 10.56 -8.24
N TRP A 53 -4.32 9.74 -7.70
CA TRP A 53 -4.63 8.42 -8.24
C TRP A 53 -6.04 8.42 -8.81
N THR A 54 -6.14 8.17 -10.11
CA THR A 54 -7.41 8.00 -10.82
C THR A 54 -7.44 6.63 -11.49
N GLN A 55 -8.64 6.21 -11.91
CA GLN A 55 -8.82 4.99 -12.67
C GLN A 55 -9.56 5.31 -13.95
N GLU A 56 -8.94 4.98 -15.07
CA GLU A 56 -9.47 5.22 -16.42
C GLU A 56 -9.46 3.91 -17.18
N ASN A 57 -10.64 3.50 -17.69
CA ASN A 57 -10.80 2.23 -18.41
C ASN A 57 -10.30 0.99 -17.66
N GLY A 58 -10.36 1.01 -16.32
CA GLY A 58 -9.90 -0.09 -15.46
C GLY A 58 -8.42 -0.07 -15.13
N GLU A 59 -7.66 0.89 -15.65
CA GLU A 59 -6.25 1.07 -15.36
C GLU A 59 -6.02 2.19 -14.33
N ASP A 60 -5.02 1.99 -13.47
CA ASP A 60 -4.57 3.03 -12.54
C ASP A 60 -3.75 4.09 -13.31
N LYS A 61 -4.09 5.36 -13.13
CA LYS A 61 -3.32 6.52 -13.63
C LYS A 61 -2.82 7.34 -12.45
N LEU A 62 -1.54 7.71 -12.51
CA LEU A 62 -0.88 8.55 -11.50
C LEU A 62 -0.57 9.91 -12.12
N ILE A 63 -1.16 10.95 -11.54
CA ILE A 63 -1.01 12.34 -12.01
C ILE A 63 -0.19 13.08 -10.95
N PRO A 64 0.91 13.77 -11.32
CA PRO A 64 1.67 14.57 -10.37
C PRO A 64 0.78 15.57 -9.64
N VAL A 65 0.91 15.63 -8.30
CA VAL A 65 0.23 16.66 -7.51
C VAL A 65 0.92 18.00 -7.71
N LYS A 66 0.17 19.08 -7.55
CA LYS A 66 0.74 20.43 -7.46
C LYS A 66 1.14 20.74 -6.02
N ASP A 67 2.09 21.65 -5.84
CA ASP A 67 2.59 22.06 -4.51
C ASP A 67 1.50 22.71 -3.63
N ASP A 68 0.45 23.27 -4.24
CA ASP A 68 -0.70 23.87 -3.55
C ASP A 68 -1.82 22.87 -3.23
N GLU A 69 -1.67 21.62 -3.65
CA GLU A 69 -2.67 20.56 -3.42
C GLU A 69 -2.30 19.66 -2.25
N MET A 70 -1.07 19.17 -2.20
CA MET A 70 -0.64 18.20 -1.19
C MET A 70 0.85 18.30 -0.91
N VAL A 71 1.23 18.13 0.37
CA VAL A 71 2.61 18.17 0.84
C VAL A 71 2.94 16.89 1.61
N VAL A 72 4.11 16.32 1.34
CA VAL A 72 4.71 15.24 2.11
C VAL A 72 6.02 15.72 2.70
N PHE A 73 6.20 15.58 4.02
CA PHE A 73 7.39 16.05 4.71
C PHE A 73 7.84 15.13 5.85
N PRO A 74 9.13 14.77 5.95
CA PRO A 74 10.15 14.97 4.92
C PRO A 74 9.88 14.09 3.69
N ASN A 75 10.17 14.61 2.48
CA ASN A 75 10.04 13.83 1.23
C ASN A 75 11.32 13.07 0.87
N ILE A 76 12.46 13.37 1.49
CA ILE A 76 13.70 12.58 1.44
C ILE A 76 14.24 12.42 2.86
N PHE A 77 14.53 11.19 3.28
CA PHE A 77 15.00 10.91 4.64
C PHE A 77 15.78 9.61 4.71
N LYS A 78 16.51 9.41 5.82
CA LYS A 78 17.13 8.13 6.18
C LYS A 78 16.36 7.51 7.34
N ALA A 79 15.87 6.29 7.17
CA ALA A 79 15.17 5.55 8.22
C ALA A 79 16.19 4.74 9.03
N ASN A 80 16.76 5.33 10.09
CA ASN A 80 17.56 4.61 11.09
C ASN A 80 16.65 4.34 12.31
N GLY A 81 15.94 3.21 12.32
CA GLY A 81 14.81 2.95 13.21
C GLY A 81 13.55 3.68 12.75
N LYS A 82 12.62 3.93 13.67
CA LYS A 82 11.32 4.55 13.37
C LYS A 82 11.46 6.01 12.90
N LYS A 83 10.90 6.31 11.73
CA LYS A 83 10.65 7.64 11.18
C LYS A 83 9.17 7.82 10.91
N SER A 84 8.72 9.08 10.96
CA SER A 84 7.35 9.44 10.63
C SER A 84 7.38 10.51 9.55
N ILE A 85 6.65 10.28 8.46
CA ILE A 85 6.39 11.30 7.44
C ILE A 85 4.99 11.87 7.66
N LYS A 86 4.84 13.17 7.46
CA LYS A 86 3.57 13.88 7.54
C LYS A 86 3.05 14.13 6.13
N ILE A 87 1.78 13.79 5.89
CA ILE A 87 1.06 14.05 4.65
C ILE A 87 0.00 15.09 4.96
N ILE A 88 -0.08 16.15 4.17
CA ILE A 88 -1.00 17.28 4.38
C ILE A 88 -1.71 17.59 3.07
N TYR A 89 -3.03 17.60 3.09
CA TYR A 89 -3.85 18.13 1.99
C TYR A 89 -4.05 19.64 2.18
N LEU A 90 -3.70 20.42 1.17
CA LEU A 90 -3.69 21.88 1.19
C LEU A 90 -4.82 22.52 0.36
N ALA A 91 -5.36 21.79 -0.63
CA ALA A 91 -6.35 22.35 -1.52
C ALA A 91 -7.60 22.78 -0.76
N LYS A 92 -8.18 23.91 -1.18
CA LYS A 92 -9.40 24.50 -0.59
C LYS A 92 -10.69 23.83 -1.06
N ASP A 93 -10.57 22.79 -1.88
CA ASP A 93 -11.72 22.14 -2.52
C ASP A 93 -12.38 21.16 -1.53
N ASN A 94 -13.27 21.74 -0.72
CA ASN A 94 -14.08 21.07 0.31
C ASN A 94 -15.22 20.23 -0.29
N ASP A 95 -15.06 19.70 -1.51
CA ASP A 95 -15.98 18.65 -1.94
C ASP A 95 -15.68 17.37 -1.16
N ASP A 96 -16.27 17.31 0.03
CA ASP A 96 -16.23 16.19 0.96
C ASP A 96 -17.33 15.16 0.61
N LYS A 97 -18.04 15.33 -0.52
CA LYS A 97 -19.08 14.38 -0.95
C LYS A 97 -18.50 13.08 -1.46
N LYS A 98 -17.22 13.08 -1.85
CA LYS A 98 -16.53 11.93 -2.44
C LYS A 98 -15.10 11.83 -1.93
N GLU A 99 -14.67 10.60 -1.74
CA GLU A 99 -13.30 10.30 -1.37
C GLU A 99 -12.34 10.72 -2.48
N LYS A 100 -11.21 11.32 -2.09
CA LYS A 100 -10.10 11.62 -2.98
C LYS A 100 -8.99 10.59 -2.78
N ALA A 101 -8.45 10.06 -3.86
CA ALA A 101 -7.44 9.00 -3.83
C ALA A 101 -6.08 9.48 -4.33
N TYR A 102 -5.04 9.06 -3.63
CA TYR A 102 -3.64 9.35 -3.93
C TYR A 102 -2.80 8.08 -3.74
N ARG A 103 -1.61 8.07 -4.35
CA ARG A 103 -0.57 7.07 -4.08
C ARG A 103 0.68 7.78 -3.61
N LEU A 104 1.18 7.37 -2.46
CA LEU A 104 2.53 7.70 -2.02
C LEU A 104 3.48 6.62 -2.55
N ILE A 105 4.36 7.01 -3.46
CA ILE A 105 5.47 6.19 -3.93
C ILE A 105 6.64 6.40 -2.98
N LEU A 106 7.05 5.32 -2.31
CA LEU A 106 8.20 5.29 -1.42
C LEU A 106 9.33 4.51 -2.11
N ASP A 107 10.28 5.25 -2.66
CA ASP A 107 11.44 4.70 -3.35
C ASP A 107 12.65 4.64 -2.41
N GLU A 108 13.27 3.46 -2.29
CA GLU A 108 14.56 3.32 -1.60
C GLU A 108 15.66 3.97 -2.46
N LEU A 109 16.36 4.97 -1.92
CA LEU A 109 17.51 5.62 -2.54
C LEU A 109 18.79 4.94 -2.04
N ASP A 110 19.60 4.42 -2.95
CA ASP A 110 20.91 3.79 -2.68
C ASP A 110 20.87 2.50 -1.83
N VAL A 111 20.76 1.34 -2.49
CA VAL A 111 21.21 0.07 -1.88
C VAL A 111 22.72 0.22 -1.71
N LYS A 112 23.23 0.21 -0.47
CA LYS A 112 24.67 0.38 -0.18
C LYS A 112 25.49 -0.35 -1.26
N LYS A 113 26.38 0.37 -1.94
CA LYS A 113 27.51 -0.24 -2.66
C LYS A 113 28.38 -0.91 -1.60
N ILE A 114 27.97 -2.08 -1.11
CA ILE A 114 28.91 -2.99 -0.49
C ILE A 114 29.83 -3.37 -1.65
N GLU A 115 31.10 -2.98 -1.54
CA GLU A 115 32.18 -3.40 -2.42
C GLU A 115 32.41 -4.91 -2.22
N ASP A 116 31.44 -5.72 -2.63
CA ASP A 116 31.60 -7.16 -2.56
C ASP A 116 32.41 -7.62 -3.75
N LYS A 117 33.58 -8.17 -3.42
CA LYS A 117 34.46 -8.95 -4.28
C LYS A 117 33.84 -10.29 -4.69
N ASP A 118 32.60 -10.57 -4.28
CA ASP A 118 31.86 -11.80 -4.58
C ASP A 118 30.93 -11.63 -5.78
N LYS A 119 31.08 -12.53 -6.76
CA LYS A 119 30.48 -12.41 -8.09
C LYS A 119 29.00 -12.81 -8.18
N ASN A 120 28.34 -13.18 -7.06
CA ASN A 120 27.00 -13.78 -7.04
C ASN A 120 26.02 -13.13 -6.03
N THR A 121 25.97 -11.80 -5.94
CA THR A 121 25.07 -11.10 -5.01
C THR A 121 23.88 -10.46 -5.73
N LEU A 122 22.64 -10.77 -5.31
CA LEU A 122 21.42 -10.08 -5.75
C LEU A 122 21.25 -8.78 -4.96
N LYS A 123 21.02 -7.67 -5.67
CA LYS A 123 20.71 -6.36 -5.08
C LYS A 123 19.30 -5.96 -5.49
N LEU A 124 18.46 -5.64 -4.51
CA LEU A 124 17.07 -5.23 -4.73
C LEU A 124 16.88 -3.79 -4.24
N GLN A 125 16.38 -2.92 -5.11
CA GLN A 125 15.90 -1.59 -4.74
C GLN A 125 14.38 -1.64 -4.63
N LYS A 126 13.82 -1.21 -3.50
CA LYS A 126 12.39 -1.31 -3.23
C LYS A 126 11.67 -0.04 -3.67
N SER A 127 10.53 -0.20 -4.32
CA SER A 127 9.57 0.87 -4.60
C SER A 127 8.19 0.41 -4.15
N LEU A 128 7.56 1.15 -3.25
CA LEU A 128 6.27 0.79 -2.66
C LEU A 128 5.21 1.83 -3.01
N SER A 129 4.07 1.37 -3.51
CA SER A 129 2.93 2.22 -3.86
C SER A 129 1.85 2.14 -2.79
N ILE A 130 1.84 3.12 -1.89
CA ILE A 130 0.99 3.13 -0.69
C ILE A 130 -0.29 3.94 -0.98
N PRO A 131 -1.48 3.35 -0.81
CA PRO A 131 -2.75 4.08 -0.95
C PRO A 131 -2.93 5.10 0.16
N VAL A 132 -3.29 6.32 -0.25
CA VAL A 132 -3.58 7.45 0.63
C VAL A 132 -4.95 8.01 0.25
N PHE A 133 -5.86 8.10 1.22
CA PHE A 133 -7.23 8.54 0.97
C PHE A 133 -7.60 9.75 1.83
N ILE A 134 -8.38 10.64 1.24
CA ILE A 134 -9.11 11.69 1.93
C ILE A 134 -10.57 11.26 1.94
N PRO A 135 -11.11 10.82 3.09
CA PRO A 135 -12.43 10.20 3.14
C PRO A 135 -13.54 11.18 2.77
N ALA A 136 -14.63 10.65 2.20
CA ALA A 136 -15.88 11.38 2.10
C ALA A 136 -16.47 11.61 3.51
N LYS A 137 -17.20 12.71 3.71
CA LYS A 137 -17.84 13.01 5.00
C LYS A 137 -18.86 11.95 5.44
N ASN A 138 -19.60 11.40 4.47
CA ASN A 138 -20.56 10.31 4.67
C ASN A 138 -20.25 9.23 3.64
N GLU A 139 -19.63 8.14 4.08
CA GLU A 139 -19.26 7.03 3.20
C GLU A 139 -20.51 6.26 2.72
N ILE A 140 -20.55 5.98 1.42
CA ILE A 140 -21.57 5.18 0.74
C ILE A 140 -20.81 4.12 -0.06
N LEU A 141 -20.95 2.87 0.37
CA LEU A 141 -20.41 1.70 -0.34
C LEU A 141 -21.47 1.14 -1.26
N ARG A 142 -21.16 1.06 -2.55
CA ARG A 142 -22.07 0.47 -3.54
C ARG A 142 -21.30 -0.13 -4.70
N ALA A 143 -21.39 -1.44 -4.84
CA ALA A 143 -20.83 -2.20 -5.95
C ALA A 143 -21.95 -2.67 -6.88
N ASP A 144 -21.89 -2.30 -8.14
CA ASP A 144 -22.68 -2.90 -9.19
C ASP A 144 -21.81 -3.95 -9.90
N ILE A 145 -22.27 -5.20 -9.90
CA ILE A 145 -21.51 -6.35 -10.38
C ILE A 145 -22.22 -6.93 -11.59
N THR A 146 -21.49 -7.07 -12.69
CA THR A 146 -21.95 -7.75 -13.89
C THR A 146 -20.96 -8.85 -14.23
N CYS A 147 -21.44 -9.99 -14.73
CA CYS A 147 -20.55 -10.99 -15.30
C CYS A 147 -21.04 -11.44 -16.68
N LYS A 148 -20.14 -11.38 -17.66
CA LYS A 148 -20.38 -11.81 -19.05
C LYS A 148 -19.14 -12.52 -19.57
N ASP A 149 -19.32 -13.65 -20.24
CA ASP A 149 -18.21 -14.40 -20.87
C ASP A 149 -17.06 -14.66 -19.86
N ASN A 150 -17.41 -15.10 -18.65
CA ASN A 150 -16.48 -15.31 -17.51
C ASN A 150 -15.65 -14.08 -17.11
N THR A 151 -16.09 -12.88 -17.50
CA THR A 151 -15.49 -11.61 -17.12
C THR A 151 -16.42 -10.90 -16.14
N ILE A 152 -16.00 -10.82 -14.88
CA ILE A 152 -16.66 -10.00 -13.88
C ILE A 152 -16.26 -8.55 -14.12
N THR A 153 -17.21 -7.63 -14.13
CA THR A 153 -16.96 -6.19 -14.04
C THR A 153 -17.58 -5.67 -12.75
N ILE A 154 -16.74 -5.08 -11.90
CA ILE A 154 -17.12 -4.43 -10.65
C ILE A 154 -17.08 -2.93 -10.90
N GLU A 155 -18.23 -2.29 -10.83
CA GLU A 155 -18.35 -0.84 -10.92
C GLU A 155 -18.67 -0.25 -9.53
N ASN A 156 -17.88 0.73 -9.10
CA ASN A 156 -18.11 1.43 -7.85
C ASN A 156 -19.06 2.61 -8.09
N LYS A 157 -20.31 2.44 -7.69
CA LYS A 157 -21.35 3.50 -7.70
C LYS A 157 -21.43 4.24 -6.36
N GLY A 158 -20.56 3.90 -5.41
CA GLY A 158 -20.40 4.57 -4.13
C GLY A 158 -19.53 5.81 -4.24
N ASN A 159 -19.35 6.49 -3.11
CA ASN A 159 -18.51 7.68 -3.01
C ASN A 159 -17.19 7.44 -2.24
N THR A 160 -16.93 6.19 -1.88
CA THR A 160 -15.68 5.73 -1.24
C THR A 160 -15.18 4.51 -1.99
N HIS A 161 -13.87 4.24 -1.94
CA HIS A 161 -13.28 3.07 -2.60
C HIS A 161 -13.91 1.74 -2.14
N LEU A 162 -13.93 0.77 -3.05
CA LEU A 162 -14.16 -0.63 -2.73
C LEU A 162 -12.81 -1.32 -2.69
N LYS A 163 -12.47 -1.96 -1.56
CA LYS A 163 -11.28 -2.81 -1.45
C LYS A 163 -11.67 -4.27 -1.62
N ILE A 164 -11.22 -4.89 -2.71
CA ILE A 164 -11.43 -6.31 -3.00
C ILE A 164 -10.32 -7.09 -2.30
N ILE A 165 -10.69 -8.13 -1.55
CA ILE A 165 -9.76 -9.04 -0.87
C ILE A 165 -9.82 -10.48 -1.43
N GLY A 166 -10.77 -10.77 -2.32
CA GLY A 166 -10.83 -12.03 -3.04
C GLY A 166 -11.95 -12.12 -4.06
N ILE A 167 -11.76 -12.97 -5.08
CA ILE A 167 -12.76 -13.32 -6.10
C ILE A 167 -12.74 -14.84 -6.28
N GLY A 168 -13.85 -15.51 -5.96
CA GLY A 168 -13.89 -16.97 -5.85
C GLY A 168 -12.84 -17.46 -4.85
N ASP A 169 -12.03 -18.42 -5.27
CA ASP A 169 -10.93 -18.98 -4.44
C ASP A 169 -9.63 -18.15 -4.52
N LYS A 170 -9.58 -17.12 -5.38
CA LYS A 170 -8.38 -16.30 -5.58
C LYS A 170 -8.36 -15.16 -4.55
N GLN A 171 -7.35 -15.16 -3.69
CA GLN A 171 -7.01 -13.99 -2.88
C GLN A 171 -6.35 -12.94 -3.77
N ILE A 172 -6.97 -11.77 -3.84
CA ILE A 172 -6.43 -10.60 -4.55
C ILE A 172 -6.55 -9.40 -3.62
N THR A 173 -5.71 -8.40 -3.79
CA THR A 173 -5.90 -7.11 -3.12
C THR A 173 -5.89 -6.02 -4.16
N ASP A 174 -7.05 -5.42 -4.38
CA ASP A 174 -7.22 -4.36 -5.36
C ASP A 174 -8.26 -3.36 -4.88
N TYR A 175 -8.26 -2.18 -5.48
CA TYR A 175 -9.17 -1.09 -5.19
C TYR A 175 -9.95 -0.69 -6.44
N VAL A 176 -11.24 -0.45 -6.28
CA VAL A 176 -12.08 0.22 -7.29
C VAL A 176 -12.48 1.57 -6.72
N LEU A 177 -11.93 2.64 -7.29
CA LEU A 177 -12.19 4.02 -6.86
C LEU A 177 -13.63 4.43 -7.19
N PRO A 178 -14.20 5.46 -6.53
CA PRO A 178 -15.51 5.99 -6.87
C PRO A 178 -15.65 6.31 -8.37
N ASP A 179 -16.83 6.03 -8.94
CA ASP A 179 -17.16 6.19 -10.36
C ASP A 179 -16.24 5.44 -11.34
N SER A 180 -15.48 4.48 -10.83
CA SER A 180 -14.56 3.66 -11.61
C SER A 180 -15.04 2.23 -11.67
N LYS A 181 -14.49 1.46 -12.61
CA LYS A 181 -14.77 0.03 -12.74
C LYS A 181 -13.51 -0.74 -13.05
N LYS A 182 -13.44 -1.99 -12.58
CA LYS A 182 -12.40 -2.95 -12.94
C LYS A 182 -13.01 -4.28 -13.36
N SER A 183 -12.31 -4.98 -14.24
CA SER A 183 -12.76 -6.26 -14.78
C SER A 183 -11.76 -7.37 -14.48
N TYR A 184 -12.27 -8.56 -14.17
CA TYR A 184 -11.49 -9.72 -13.75
C TYR A 184 -11.98 -10.98 -14.47
N GLN A 185 -11.04 -11.78 -14.96
CA GLN A 185 -11.34 -13.10 -15.50
C GLN A 185 -11.55 -14.10 -14.35
N VAL A 186 -12.60 -14.90 -14.44
CA VAL A 186 -12.91 -15.95 -13.46
C VAL A 186 -13.03 -17.31 -14.12
N GLU A 187 -12.66 -18.35 -13.39
CA GLU A 187 -12.73 -19.73 -13.88
C GLU A 187 -14.11 -20.35 -13.64
N SER A 188 -14.77 -19.95 -12.55
CA SER A 188 -16.11 -20.43 -12.19
C SER A 188 -17.19 -19.46 -12.66
N LYS A 189 -18.27 -20.00 -13.24
CA LYS A 189 -19.45 -19.22 -13.67
C LYS A 189 -20.23 -18.60 -12.53
N LYS A 190 -20.03 -19.03 -11.30
CA LYS A 190 -20.65 -18.45 -10.11
C LYS A 190 -19.69 -18.48 -8.93
N GLY A 191 -19.84 -17.55 -8.01
CA GLY A 191 -19.01 -17.50 -6.82
C GLY A 191 -19.24 -16.24 -5.99
N MET A 192 -18.29 -15.94 -5.10
CA MET A 192 -18.31 -14.77 -4.24
C MET A 192 -17.21 -13.80 -4.60
N ILE A 193 -17.53 -12.51 -4.59
CA ILE A 193 -16.54 -11.44 -4.46
C ILE A 193 -16.53 -11.03 -2.98
N THR A 194 -15.34 -11.02 -2.39
CA THR A 194 -15.13 -10.57 -1.02
C THR A 194 -14.51 -9.19 -1.06
N PHE A 195 -15.24 -8.21 -0.56
CA PHE A 195 -14.72 -6.88 -0.25
C PHE A 195 -14.32 -6.81 1.22
N GLU A 196 -13.51 -5.82 1.60
CA GLU A 196 -13.09 -5.63 2.99
C GLU A 196 -14.28 -5.47 3.94
N LYS A 197 -15.34 -4.77 3.51
CA LYS A 197 -16.50 -4.43 4.35
C LYS A 197 -17.75 -5.30 4.11
N PHE A 198 -17.82 -6.04 3.00
CA PHE A 198 -19.00 -6.85 2.65
C PHE A 198 -18.65 -7.93 1.60
N LYS A 199 -19.60 -8.80 1.29
CA LYS A 199 -19.46 -9.82 0.24
C LYS A 199 -20.65 -9.74 -0.72
N GLN A 200 -20.44 -10.14 -1.97
CA GLN A 200 -21.50 -10.17 -2.98
C GLN A 200 -21.31 -11.36 -3.92
N GLU A 201 -22.41 -12.04 -4.26
CA GLU A 201 -22.40 -13.12 -5.24
C GLU A 201 -22.23 -12.58 -6.66
N TYR A 202 -21.62 -13.40 -7.52
CA TYR A 202 -21.65 -13.19 -8.95
C TYR A 202 -22.12 -14.47 -9.65
N GLU A 203 -22.84 -14.30 -10.75
CA GLU A 203 -23.20 -15.35 -11.68
C GLU A 203 -23.01 -14.82 -13.10
N CYS A 204 -22.32 -15.60 -13.93
CA CYS A 204 -21.97 -15.28 -15.30
C CYS A 204 -22.98 -15.92 -16.23
N ASN A 205 -23.61 -15.06 -17.05
CA ASN A 205 -24.45 -15.50 -18.17
C ASN A 205 -23.61 -16.21 -19.22
#